data_AF-A0A1H0TZU5-F1
#
_entry.id   AF-A0A1H0TZU5-F1
#
_cell.length_a   1.000
_cell.length_b   1.000
_cell.length_c   1.000
_cell.angle_alpha   90.00
_cell.angle_beta   90.00
_cell.angle_gamma   90.00
#
_symmetry.space_group_name_H-M   'P 1'
#
loop_
_entity.id
_entity.type
_entity.pdbx_description
1 polymer ?
#
loop_
_entity_poly.entity_id
_entity_poly.type
_entity_poly.pdbx_seq_one_letter_code
_entity_poly.pdbx_strand_id
1 'polypeptide(L)' 'MTAEKMIMITGKQYLELKQKLESGDGLTYNIGTDKHPEEVKIINMYMDTDPDFTRNPRQFAKMHEDLNIQVKLEYITES' A
#
# COMPACT_ATOMS: atom_id res chain seq x y z
N MET A 1 15.01 -1.99 -11.47
CA MET A 1 14.81 -0.58 -11.01
C MET A 1 13.66 -0.58 -10.00
N THR A 2 13.38 0.52 -9.27
CA THR A 2 12.15 0.64 -8.46
C THR A 2 11.14 1.54 -9.18
N ALA A 3 9.86 1.27 -8.98
CA ALA A 3 8.76 2.06 -9.51
C ALA A 3 7.72 2.35 -8.42
N GLU A 4 6.91 3.37 -8.67
CA GLU A 4 5.84 3.80 -7.77
C GLU A 4 4.48 3.79 -8.48
N LYS A 5 3.42 3.45 -7.75
CA LYS A 5 2.04 3.52 -8.26
C LYS A 5 1.06 3.88 -7.16
N MET A 6 0.13 4.77 -7.49
CA MET A 6 -0.99 5.12 -6.60
C MET A 6 -2.15 4.16 -6.83
N ILE A 7 -2.68 3.60 -5.76
CA ILE A 7 -3.87 2.75 -5.79
C ILE A 7 -4.90 3.22 -4.76
N MET A 8 -6.16 2.87 -5.01
CA MET A 8 -7.25 3.05 -4.05
C MET A 8 -7.55 1.70 -3.40
N ILE A 9 -7.43 1.61 -2.09
CA ILE A 9 -7.76 0.41 -1.31
C ILE A 9 -8.53 0.80 -0.05
N THR A 10 -9.19 -0.16 0.58
CA THR A 10 -9.81 0.07 1.88
C THR A 10 -8.77 0.20 2.98
N GLY A 11 -9.15 0.85 4.09
CA GLY A 11 -8.29 0.94 5.25
C GLY A 11 -7.90 -0.43 5.82
N LYS A 12 -8.84 -1.38 5.79
CA LYS A 12 -8.58 -2.78 6.16
C LYS A 12 -7.50 -3.43 5.30
N GLN A 13 -7.62 -3.31 3.98
CA GLN A 13 -6.64 -3.87 3.05
C GLN A 13 -5.25 -3.27 3.27
N TYR A 14 -5.15 -1.95 3.52
CA TYR A 14 -3.87 -1.33 3.82
C TYR A 14 -3.20 -1.94 5.06
N LEU A 15 -3.95 -2.12 6.15
CA LEU A 15 -3.42 -2.71 7.39
C LEU A 15 -2.95 -4.16 7.17
N GLU A 16 -3.75 -4.96 6.48
CA GLU A 16 -3.39 -6.35 6.14
C GLU A 16 -2.13 -6.43 5.27
N LEU A 17 -2.01 -5.58 4.26
CA LEU A 17 -0.84 -5.53 3.37
C LEU A 17 0.40 -5.03 4.11
N LYS A 18 0.25 -4.02 4.98
CA LYS A 18 1.36 -3.48 5.78
C LYS A 18 1.91 -4.53 6.76
N GLN A 19 1.03 -5.26 7.44
CA GLN A 19 1.43 -6.35 8.33
C GLN A 19 2.20 -7.45 7.58
N LYS A 20 1.75 -7.82 6.38
CA LYS A 20 2.45 -8.80 5.52
C LYS A 20 3.81 -8.31 5.01
N LEU A 21 3.96 -7.02 4.77
CA LEU A 21 5.25 -6.43 4.40
C LEU A 21 6.24 -6.49 5.57
N GLU A 22 5.78 -6.21 6.78
CA GLU A 22 6.61 -6.24 7.99
C GLU A 22 7.02 -7.67 8.40
N SER A 23 6.28 -8.70 7.99
CA SER A 23 6.61 -10.10 8.28
C SER A 23 7.78 -10.66 7.46
N GLY A 24 8.34 -9.90 6.50
CA GLY A 24 9.66 -10.15 5.91
C GLY A 24 9.70 -11.09 4.70
N ASP A 25 8.63 -11.82 4.38
CA ASP A 25 8.58 -12.72 3.20
C ASP A 25 8.47 -11.98 1.85
N GLY A 26 8.26 -10.66 1.90
CA GLY A 26 7.95 -9.85 0.74
C GLY A 26 6.49 -10.03 0.30
N LEU A 27 5.89 -8.96 -0.19
CA LEU A 27 4.48 -8.94 -0.59
C LEU A 27 4.37 -8.91 -2.11
N THR A 28 3.87 -9.98 -2.71
CA THR A 28 3.47 -9.97 -4.12
C THR A 28 2.04 -9.44 -4.21
N TYR A 29 1.82 -8.42 -5.04
CA TYR A 29 0.53 -7.76 -5.18
C TYR A 29 0.23 -7.47 -6.66
N ASN A 30 -1.02 -7.66 -7.07
CA ASN A 30 -1.46 -7.32 -8.41
C ASN A 30 -1.87 -5.84 -8.46
N ILE A 31 -1.05 -5.01 -9.10
CA ILE A 31 -1.35 -3.59 -9.33
C ILE A 31 -2.12 -3.34 -10.64
N GLY A 32 -2.35 -4.39 -11.43
CA GLY A 32 -3.07 -4.35 -12.69
C GLY A 32 -4.58 -4.41 -12.52
N THR A 33 -5.26 -4.76 -13.60
CA THR A 33 -6.72 -4.99 -13.61
C THR A 33 -7.00 -6.47 -13.86
N ASP A 34 -8.23 -6.93 -13.63
CA ASP A 34 -8.62 -8.33 -13.91
C ASP A 34 -8.34 -8.76 -15.36
N LYS A 35 -8.37 -7.82 -16.31
CA LYS A 35 -8.10 -8.08 -17.73
C LYS A 35 -6.62 -7.99 -18.10
N HIS A 36 -5.84 -7.25 -17.31
CA HIS A 36 -4.41 -7.03 -17.50
C HIS A 36 -3.74 -7.07 -16.13
N PRO A 37 -3.56 -8.27 -15.54
CA PRO A 37 -2.91 -8.41 -14.26
C PRO A 37 -1.43 -8.02 -14.38
N GLU A 38 -0.92 -7.37 -13.33
CA GLU A 38 0.46 -6.92 -13.22
C GLU A 38 0.91 -7.23 -11.79
N GLU A 39 1.47 -8.42 -11.60
CA GLU A 39 1.98 -8.85 -10.30
C GLU A 39 3.36 -8.26 -10.05
N VAL A 40 3.52 -7.60 -8.91
CA VAL A 40 4.77 -6.93 -8.54
C VAL A 40 5.16 -7.25 -7.11
N LYS A 41 6.46 -7.25 -6.83
CA LYS A 41 6.98 -7.37 -5.48
C LYS A 41 7.03 -6.00 -4.82
N ILE A 42 6.07 -5.76 -3.94
CA ILE A 42 6.00 -4.55 -3.11
C ILE A 42 7.14 -4.59 -2.10
N ILE A 43 7.87 -3.47 -2.02
CA ILE A 43 8.93 -3.26 -1.04
C ILE A 43 8.53 -2.22 0.00
N ASN A 44 7.64 -1.29 -0.35
CA ASN A 44 7.10 -0.34 0.61
C ASN A 44 5.70 0.15 0.26
N MET A 45 5.00 0.65 1.27
CA MET A 45 3.65 1.21 1.15
C MET A 45 3.49 2.40 2.07
N TYR A 46 2.95 3.49 1.51
CA TYR A 46 2.71 4.75 2.20
C TYR A 46 1.28 5.20 1.90
N MET A 47 0.51 5.55 2.92
CA MET A 47 -0.75 6.25 2.67
C MET A 47 -0.43 7.63 2.11
N ASP A 48 -1.15 8.03 1.07
CA ASP A 48 -1.13 9.41 0.58
C ASP A 48 -2.06 10.23 1.47
N THR A 49 -1.61 10.44 2.71
CA THR A 49 -2.27 11.34 3.63
C THR A 49 -1.48 12.61 3.69
N ASP A 50 -2.19 13.72 3.52
CA ASP A 50 -1.81 15.08 3.87
C ASP A 50 -0.67 15.12 4.93
N PRO A 51 0.40 15.92 4.76
CA PRO A 51 1.53 15.99 5.69
C PRO A 51 1.13 16.16 7.17
N ASP A 52 -0.06 16.70 7.47
CA ASP A 52 -0.56 16.77 8.85
C ASP A 52 -0.95 15.41 9.48
N PHE A 53 -1.28 14.38 8.70
CA PHE A 53 -1.56 13.02 9.20
C PHE A 53 -0.29 12.26 9.62
N THR A 54 0.84 12.50 8.96
CA THR A 54 2.13 11.85 9.29
C THR A 54 2.70 12.31 10.65
N ARG A 55 2.19 13.41 11.21
CA ARG A 55 2.66 14.00 12.46
C ARG A 55 2.02 13.39 13.71
N ASN A 56 0.99 12.55 13.57
CA ASN A 56 0.25 12.03 14.72
C ASN A 56 0.09 10.50 14.67
N PRO A 57 1.00 9.72 15.29
CA PRO A 57 0.90 8.26 15.32
C PRO A 57 -0.38 7.73 15.99
N ARG A 58 -1.12 8.56 16.74
CA ARG A 58 -2.44 8.20 17.30
C ARG A 58 -3.59 8.30 16.29
N GLN A 59 -3.41 8.98 15.15
CA GLN A 59 -4.41 9.01 14.06
C GLN A 59 -4.44 7.71 13.26
N PHE A 60 -3.34 6.95 13.22
CA PHE A 60 -3.34 5.57 12.72
C PHE A 60 -4.40 4.71 13.41
N ALA A 61 -4.62 4.91 14.72
CA ALA A 61 -5.59 4.15 15.51
C ALA A 61 -7.07 4.47 15.19
N LYS A 62 -7.36 5.45 14.32
CA LYS A 62 -8.72 5.79 13.87
C LYS A 62 -8.90 5.61 12.37
N MET A 63 -8.05 4.81 11.74
CA MET A 63 -8.24 4.44 10.34
C MET A 63 -9.52 3.61 10.23
N HIS A 64 -10.57 4.20 9.67
CA HIS A 64 -11.82 3.50 9.43
C HIS A 64 -11.58 2.44 8.35
N GLU A 65 -11.64 1.18 8.76
CA GLU A 65 -11.37 0.01 7.91
C GLU A 65 -12.20 0.00 6.62
N ASP A 66 -13.41 0.57 6.66
CA ASP A 66 -14.37 0.59 5.57
C ASP A 66 -14.18 1.74 4.57
N LEU A 67 -13.31 2.72 4.85
CA LEU A 67 -13.09 3.85 3.95
C LEU A 67 -12.05 3.51 2.89
N ASN A 68 -12.36 3.89 1.64
CA ASN A 68 -11.37 3.90 0.57
C ASN A 68 -10.36 5.03 0.81
N ILE A 69 -9.09 4.67 0.71
CA ILE A 69 -7.95 5.54 0.90
C ILE A 69 -7.01 5.43 -0.30
N GLN A 70 -6.25 6.48 -0.54
CA GLN A 70 -5.21 6.47 -1.55
C GLN A 70 -3.88 6.05 -0.93
N VAL A 71 -3.19 5.11 -1.59
CA VAL A 71 -1.94 4.54 -1.11
C VAL A 71 -0.92 4.54 -2.24
N LYS A 72 0.28 5.02 -1.94
CA LYS A 72 1.45 4.88 -2.78
C LYS A 72 2.13 3.55 -2.50
N LEU A 73 2.26 2.74 -3.54
CA LEU A 73 3.05 1.51 -3.55
C LEU A 73 4.42 1.79 -4.16
N GLU A 74 5.46 1.26 -3.53
CA GLU A 74 6.80 1.17 -4.09
C GLU A 74 7.14 -0.30 -4.35
N TYR A 75 7.58 -0.63 -5.56
CA TYR A 75 7.83 -2.00 -5.99
C TYR A 75 9.04 -2.13 -6.90
N ILE A 76 9.59 -3.34 -6.95
CA ILE A 76 10.71 -3.67 -7.84
C ILE A 76 10.18 -3.96 -9.24
N THR A 77 10.76 -3.31 -10.25
CA THR A 77 10.56 -3.67 -11.64
C THR A 77 11.70 -4.58 -12.07
N GLU A 78 11.38 -5.80 -12.49
CA GLU A 78 12.33 -6.64 -13.21
C GLU A 78 12.67 -5.94 -14.55
N SER A 79 13.97 -5.85 -14.82
CA SER A 79 14.53 -5.21 -16.02
C SER A 79 14.91 -6.28 -17.03
#